data_AF-X1MA84-F1
#
_entry.id   AF-X1MA84-F1
#
_cell.length_a   1.000
_cell.length_b   1.000
_cell.length_c   1.000
_cell.angle_alpha   90.00
_cell.angle_beta   90.00
_cell.angle_gamma   90.00
#
_symmetry.space_group_name_H-M   'P 1'
#
loop_
_entity.id
_entity.type
_entity.pdbx_description
1 polymer ?
#
loop_
_entity_poly.entity_id
_entity_poly.type
_entity_poly.pdbx_seq_one_letter_code
_entity_poly.pdbx_strand_id
1 'polypeptide(L)'
;EPIHVSVAPQSKDTNMGHIKNVMFSNIIAECESGIVVHGWKDRPIQGLVLDNIKLRITESPINDIYGGNFDLRPTHVMEKALFKHDIPGIYCGMVDGLRIQNVELEWEDNMHEFFSHGIECENFNNLIIDGFNGRQPHKSGNGAAISLSNGSNVTIRNCIAAEGTQTFLTFSGIKNQRLFVNNDLSNAATVMQPAKSEFKLFGNYIP
;
A
#
# COMPACT_ATOMS: atom_id res chain seq x y z
N GLU A 1 8.23 -10.89 3.86
CA GLU A 1 7.62 -9.60 4.25
C GLU A 1 8.47 -8.97 5.37
N PRO A 2 9.12 -7.82 5.14
CA PRO A 2 9.97 -7.18 6.15
C PRO A 2 9.17 -6.60 7.32
N ILE A 3 7.89 -6.27 7.10
CA ILE A 3 6.93 -5.87 8.15
C ILE A 3 5.60 -6.58 7.85
N HIS A 4 5.11 -7.37 8.80
CA HIS A 4 3.78 -7.97 8.77
C HIS A 4 3.02 -7.58 10.03
N VAL A 5 1.89 -6.90 9.87
CA VAL A 5 0.99 -6.53 10.97
C VAL A 5 -0.39 -7.03 10.63
N SER A 6 -0.88 -8.05 11.32
CA SER A 6 -2.21 -8.58 11.07
C SER A 6 -2.96 -8.89 12.35
N VAL A 7 -4.28 -8.77 12.27
CA VAL A 7 -5.20 -9.33 13.25
C VAL A 7 -6.14 -10.27 12.54
N ALA A 8 -6.23 -11.49 13.06
CA ALA A 8 -7.12 -12.52 12.56
C ALA A 8 -7.68 -13.31 13.76
N PRO A 9 -8.92 -13.81 13.68
CA PRO A 9 -9.48 -14.67 14.71
C PRO A 9 -8.76 -16.02 14.69
N GLN A 10 -8.15 -16.43 15.80
CA GLN A 10 -7.42 -17.70 15.86
C GLN A 10 -8.30 -18.90 16.25
N SER A 11 -9.43 -18.66 16.91
CA SER A 11 -10.46 -19.66 17.18
C SER A 11 -11.85 -19.02 17.22
N LYS A 12 -12.91 -19.84 17.28
CA LYS A 12 -14.29 -19.36 17.46
C LYS A 12 -14.54 -18.73 18.82
N ASP A 13 -13.74 -19.11 19.81
CA ASP A 13 -13.97 -18.81 21.22
C ASP A 13 -13.06 -17.69 21.75
N THR A 14 -12.18 -17.16 20.90
CA THR A 14 -11.25 -16.09 21.27
C THR A 14 -11.61 -14.78 20.59
N ASN A 15 -11.74 -13.74 21.40
CA ASN A 15 -11.87 -12.39 20.87
C ASN A 15 -10.54 -11.95 20.26
N MET A 16 -10.61 -11.41 19.04
CA MET A 16 -9.47 -10.75 18.43
C MET A 16 -8.98 -9.58 19.30
N GLY A 17 -7.67 -9.50 19.49
CA GLY A 17 -7.01 -8.37 20.12
C GLY A 17 -7.11 -7.09 19.30
N HIS A 18 -6.59 -6.01 19.86
CA HIS A 18 -6.48 -4.71 19.18
C HIS A 18 -5.01 -4.41 18.91
N ILE A 19 -4.67 -4.06 17.69
CA ILE A 19 -3.37 -3.49 17.33
C ILE A 19 -3.57 -1.99 17.16
N LYS A 20 -2.97 -1.21 18.05
CA LYS A 20 -3.10 0.25 18.02
C LYS A 20 -1.80 0.96 18.40
N ASN A 21 -1.57 2.13 17.81
CA ASN A 21 -0.45 3.03 18.11
C ASN A 21 0.92 2.34 17.99
N VAL A 22 1.14 1.71 16.84
CA VAL A 22 2.40 1.04 16.49
C VAL A 22 3.16 1.91 15.50
N MET A 23 4.48 1.98 15.63
CA MET A 23 5.34 2.70 14.71
C MET A 23 6.52 1.82 14.30
N PHE A 24 6.78 1.76 13.00
CA PHE A 24 8.00 1.21 12.41
C PHE A 24 8.78 2.37 11.80
N SER A 25 10.04 2.52 12.20
CA SER A 25 10.84 3.66 11.75
C SER A 25 12.30 3.33 11.51
N ASN A 26 12.92 4.01 10.53
CA ASN A 26 14.35 3.92 10.20
C ASN A 26 14.75 2.50 9.73
N ILE A 27 14.02 1.97 8.75
CA ILE A 27 14.22 0.61 8.24
C ILE A 27 14.75 0.69 6.81
N ILE A 28 15.81 -0.06 6.53
CA ILE A 28 16.29 -0.34 5.18
C ILE A 28 16.18 -1.84 4.99
N ALA A 29 15.47 -2.29 3.97
CA ALA A 29 15.25 -3.70 3.71
C ALA A 29 15.33 -4.02 2.22
N GLU A 30 15.98 -5.14 1.92
CA GLU A 30 15.90 -5.85 0.65
C GLU A 30 15.17 -7.17 0.89
N CYS A 31 14.16 -7.48 0.10
CA CYS A 31 13.27 -8.61 0.38
C CYS A 31 12.51 -9.10 -0.87
N GLU A 32 12.01 -10.32 -0.81
CA GLU A 32 11.26 -10.95 -1.92
C GLU A 32 9.73 -10.67 -1.88
N SER A 33 9.25 -9.93 -0.88
CA SER A 33 7.83 -9.57 -0.74
C SER A 33 7.67 -8.29 0.07
N GLY A 34 6.57 -7.58 -0.15
CA GLY A 34 6.29 -6.27 0.42
C GLY A 34 5.90 -6.25 1.90
N ILE A 35 5.51 -5.07 2.36
CA ILE A 35 4.92 -4.84 3.68
C ILE A 35 3.45 -5.24 3.64
N VAL A 36 2.97 -5.97 4.64
CA VAL A 36 1.56 -6.37 4.76
C VAL A 36 0.98 -5.87 6.08
N VAL A 37 -0.08 -5.08 5.97
CA VAL A 37 -0.90 -4.60 7.09
C VAL A 37 -2.34 -5.05 6.85
N HIS A 38 -2.84 -5.96 7.67
CA HIS A 38 -4.15 -6.57 7.46
C HIS A 38 -5.00 -6.52 8.74
N GLY A 39 -5.89 -5.53 8.83
CA GLY A 39 -6.91 -5.43 9.86
C GLY A 39 -8.10 -6.38 9.65
N TRP A 40 -9.04 -6.37 10.59
CA TRP A 40 -10.33 -7.03 10.43
C TRP A 40 -11.48 -6.04 10.51
N LYS A 41 -12.63 -6.36 9.92
CA LYS A 41 -13.80 -5.46 9.87
C LYS A 41 -14.18 -4.88 11.23
N ASP A 42 -14.16 -5.71 12.28
CA ASP A 42 -14.52 -5.31 13.65
C ASP A 42 -13.28 -4.97 14.50
N ARG A 43 -12.08 -5.09 13.93
CA ARG A 43 -10.78 -4.84 14.56
C ARG A 43 -9.83 -4.21 13.53
N PRO A 44 -10.09 -2.98 13.08
CA PRO A 44 -9.14 -2.30 12.21
C PRO A 44 -7.81 -2.09 12.95
N ILE A 45 -6.72 -2.01 12.20
CA ILE A 45 -5.43 -1.59 12.76
C ILE A 45 -5.47 -0.06 12.92
N GLN A 46 -5.22 0.44 14.13
CA GLN A 46 -5.46 1.85 14.46
C GLN A 46 -4.16 2.61 14.75
N GLY A 47 -3.95 3.76 14.12
CA GLY A 47 -2.80 4.63 14.41
C GLY A 47 -1.45 3.99 14.11
N LEU A 48 -1.36 3.17 13.05
CA LEU A 48 -0.10 2.64 12.56
C LEU A 48 0.69 3.74 11.83
N VAL A 49 1.99 3.80 12.07
CA VAL A 49 2.92 4.70 11.38
C VAL A 49 4.06 3.90 10.76
N LEU A 50 4.26 4.08 9.46
CA LEU A 50 5.45 3.66 8.74
C LEU A 50 6.24 4.92 8.41
N ASP A 51 7.43 5.10 8.97
CA ASP A 51 8.22 6.34 8.83
C ASP A 51 9.68 6.08 8.47
N ASN A 52 10.22 6.79 7.49
CA ASN A 52 11.62 6.66 7.07
C ASN A 52 12.01 5.21 6.75
N ILE A 53 11.36 4.65 5.72
CA ILE A 53 11.58 3.28 5.26
C ILE A 53 12.10 3.30 3.83
N LYS A 54 13.19 2.56 3.58
CA LYS A 54 13.69 2.26 2.23
C LYS A 54 13.51 0.78 1.95
N LEU A 55 12.72 0.47 0.94
CA LEU A 55 12.33 -0.89 0.60
C LEU A 55 12.75 -1.19 -0.84
N ARG A 56 13.58 -2.23 -1.02
CA ARG A 56 13.89 -2.80 -2.33
C ARG A 56 13.28 -4.19 -2.42
N ILE A 57 12.38 -4.40 -3.37
CA ILE A 57 11.76 -5.70 -3.59
C ILE A 57 12.45 -6.40 -4.77
N THR A 58 12.92 -7.62 -4.54
CA THR A 58 13.62 -8.46 -5.52
C THR A 58 12.76 -9.64 -5.95
N GLU A 59 13.06 -10.17 -7.13
CA GLU A 59 12.41 -11.36 -7.66
C GLU A 59 12.85 -12.61 -6.86
N SER A 60 12.01 -13.66 -6.87
CA SER A 60 12.29 -14.91 -6.16
C SER A 60 12.06 -16.11 -7.06
N PRO A 61 12.99 -17.09 -7.13
CA PRO A 61 12.82 -18.30 -7.94
C PRO A 61 11.61 -19.15 -7.58
N ILE A 62 11.01 -18.94 -6.39
CA ILE A 62 9.83 -19.69 -5.94
C ILE A 62 8.51 -19.00 -6.26
N ASN A 63 8.53 -17.81 -6.87
CA ASN A 63 7.31 -17.05 -7.19
C ASN A 63 6.40 -17.77 -8.17
N ASP A 64 6.96 -18.55 -9.11
CA ASP A 64 6.21 -19.42 -10.02
C ASP A 64 5.38 -20.49 -9.30
N ILE A 65 5.78 -20.86 -8.07
CA ILE A 65 5.21 -21.99 -7.32
C ILE A 65 4.35 -21.52 -6.15
N TYR A 66 4.79 -20.49 -5.44
CA TYR A 66 4.22 -20.05 -4.15
C TYR A 66 3.82 -18.57 -4.09
N GLY A 67 4.11 -17.77 -5.13
CA GLY A 67 3.82 -16.34 -5.16
C GLY A 67 2.33 -16.00 -5.33
N GLY A 68 1.99 -14.71 -5.23
CA GLY A 68 0.63 -14.20 -5.51
C GLY A 68 -0.44 -14.57 -4.48
N ASN A 69 -0.05 -14.72 -3.20
CA ASN A 69 -0.97 -15.02 -2.10
C ASN A 69 -0.64 -14.19 -0.86
N PHE A 70 -1.68 -13.85 -0.08
CA PHE A 70 -1.50 -13.45 1.32
C PHE A 70 -1.60 -14.66 2.24
N ASP A 71 -0.68 -14.76 3.19
CA ASP A 71 -0.67 -15.76 4.26
C ASP A 71 -0.98 -15.09 5.59
N LEU A 72 -2.18 -15.31 6.13
CA LEU A 72 -2.61 -14.78 7.42
C LEU A 72 -2.70 -15.88 8.48
N ARG A 73 -2.00 -17.00 8.28
CA ARG A 73 -1.95 -18.07 9.28
C ARG A 73 -1.14 -17.61 10.50
N PRO A 74 -1.54 -18.01 11.73
CA PRO A 74 -2.71 -18.82 12.04
C PRO A 74 -4.00 -18.00 12.07
N THR A 75 -5.06 -18.53 11.46
CA THR A 75 -6.42 -18.00 11.54
C THR A 75 -7.41 -19.15 11.51
N HIS A 76 -8.56 -19.00 12.17
CA HIS A 76 -9.67 -19.94 12.13
C HIS A 76 -10.49 -19.82 10.83
N VAL A 77 -10.39 -18.67 10.17
CA VAL A 77 -11.15 -18.35 8.95
C VAL A 77 -10.35 -18.87 7.75
N MET A 78 -10.63 -20.12 7.36
CA MET A 78 -9.81 -20.88 6.40
C MET A 78 -9.73 -20.22 5.02
N GLU A 79 -10.80 -19.57 4.58
CA GLU A 79 -10.84 -18.81 3.32
C GLU A 79 -9.91 -17.58 3.32
N LYS A 80 -9.44 -17.16 4.50
CA LYS A 80 -8.47 -16.08 4.68
C LYS A 80 -7.12 -16.55 5.22
N ALA A 81 -6.91 -17.87 5.34
CA ALA A 81 -5.66 -18.43 5.83
C ALA A 81 -4.54 -18.26 4.80
N LEU A 82 -4.80 -18.70 3.56
CA LEU A 82 -3.94 -18.48 2.41
C LEU A 82 -4.86 -18.24 1.21
N PHE A 83 -4.79 -17.07 0.62
CA PHE A 83 -5.69 -16.70 -0.47
C PHE A 83 -4.99 -15.89 -1.55
N LYS A 84 -5.43 -16.09 -2.79
CA LYS A 84 -4.89 -15.41 -3.95
C LYS A 84 -5.11 -13.91 -3.83
N HIS A 85 -4.04 -13.15 -4.01
CA HIS A 85 -4.06 -11.70 -4.07
C HIS A 85 -2.83 -11.22 -4.85
N ASP A 86 -2.98 -10.18 -5.67
CA ASP A 86 -1.83 -9.53 -6.30
C ASP A 86 -1.00 -8.81 -5.22
N ILE A 87 0.32 -8.79 -5.33
CA ILE A 87 1.19 -8.35 -4.23
C ILE A 87 1.69 -6.92 -4.50
N PRO A 88 1.20 -5.90 -3.78
CA PRO A 88 1.79 -4.57 -3.84
C PRO A 88 3.07 -4.51 -2.99
N GLY A 89 3.87 -3.46 -3.19
CA GLY A 89 5.05 -3.24 -2.35
C GLY A 89 4.68 -2.95 -0.89
N ILE A 90 3.54 -2.30 -0.67
CA ILE A 90 2.97 -2.02 0.64
C ILE A 90 1.45 -2.22 0.57
N TYR A 91 0.93 -3.27 1.20
CA TYR A 91 -0.51 -3.50 1.35
C TYR A 91 -1.01 -3.04 2.71
N CYS A 92 -2.12 -2.31 2.74
CA CYS A 92 -2.81 -1.90 3.97
C CYS A 92 -4.34 -2.05 3.84
N GLY A 93 -4.90 -3.10 4.45
CA GLY A 93 -6.34 -3.35 4.51
C GLY A 93 -6.94 -3.10 5.89
N MET A 94 -8.14 -2.51 5.96
CA MET A 94 -8.90 -2.32 7.22
C MET A 94 -8.11 -1.52 8.28
N VAL A 95 -7.74 -0.29 7.95
CA VAL A 95 -6.90 0.59 8.78
C VAL A 95 -7.62 1.90 9.15
N ASP A 96 -7.33 2.43 10.34
CA ASP A 96 -7.83 3.75 10.77
C ASP A 96 -6.69 4.61 11.34
N GLY A 97 -6.45 5.79 10.76
CA GLY A 97 -5.37 6.68 11.20
C GLY A 97 -3.98 6.24 10.75
N LEU A 98 -3.88 5.54 9.60
CA LEU A 98 -2.61 5.12 9.00
C LEU A 98 -1.82 6.32 8.49
N ARG A 99 -0.53 6.35 8.80
CA ARG A 99 0.44 7.30 8.23
C ARG A 99 1.58 6.54 7.56
N ILE A 100 1.79 6.81 6.28
CA ILE A 100 2.95 6.34 5.51
C ILE A 100 3.78 7.58 5.21
N GLN A 101 4.98 7.68 5.79
CA GLN A 101 5.79 8.89 5.80
C GLN A 101 7.22 8.59 5.37
N ASN A 102 7.76 9.41 4.47
CA ASN A 102 9.16 9.32 4.03
C ASN A 102 9.54 7.89 3.59
N VAL A 103 8.75 7.30 2.69
CA VAL A 103 8.94 5.92 2.23
C VAL A 103 9.46 5.91 0.81
N GLU A 104 10.57 5.20 0.59
CA GLU A 104 11.17 4.95 -0.71
C GLU A 104 10.95 3.47 -1.08
N LEU A 105 10.39 3.24 -2.27
CA LEU A 105 10.13 1.90 -2.80
C LEU A 105 10.80 1.71 -4.15
N GLU A 106 11.66 0.71 -4.21
CA GLU A 106 12.31 0.23 -5.43
C GLU A 106 11.91 -1.22 -5.74
N TRP A 107 11.94 -1.52 -7.03
CA TRP A 107 11.72 -2.86 -7.56
C TRP A 107 12.93 -3.29 -8.36
N GLU A 108 13.30 -4.56 -8.27
CA GLU A 108 14.11 -5.21 -9.29
C GLU A 108 13.36 -5.18 -10.63
N ASP A 109 14.10 -5.27 -11.74
CA ASP A 109 13.49 -5.38 -13.06
C ASP A 109 12.95 -6.81 -13.28
N ASN A 110 11.99 -6.97 -14.20
CA ASN A 110 11.39 -8.27 -14.55
C ASN A 110 10.69 -9.00 -13.39
N MET A 111 10.07 -8.25 -12.48
CA MET A 111 9.24 -8.82 -11.41
C MET A 111 8.13 -9.73 -11.98
N HIS A 112 7.66 -10.70 -11.20
CA HIS A 112 6.55 -11.57 -11.59
C HIS A 112 5.24 -10.77 -11.80
N GLU A 113 4.35 -11.25 -12.67
CA GLU A 113 3.11 -10.56 -13.06
C GLU A 113 2.13 -10.27 -11.91
N PHE A 114 2.15 -11.04 -10.82
CA PHE A 114 1.22 -10.82 -9.71
C PHE A 114 1.61 -9.59 -8.88
N PHE A 115 2.80 -9.00 -9.06
CA PHE A 115 3.13 -7.75 -8.38
C PHE A 115 2.37 -6.59 -9.04
N SER A 116 1.61 -5.81 -8.26
CA SER A 116 0.58 -4.90 -8.80
C SER A 116 0.90 -3.41 -8.65
N HIS A 117 1.06 -2.94 -7.41
CA HIS A 117 1.11 -1.52 -7.05
C HIS A 117 2.31 -1.19 -6.17
N GLY A 118 2.69 0.10 -6.10
CA GLY A 118 3.65 0.54 -5.09
C GLY A 118 3.04 0.45 -3.68
N ILE A 119 2.01 1.26 -3.44
CA ILE A 119 1.15 1.21 -2.25
C ILE A 119 -0.26 0.81 -2.68
N GLU A 120 -0.88 -0.10 -1.93
CA GLU A 120 -2.30 -0.42 -2.02
C GLU A 120 -2.95 -0.29 -0.65
N CYS A 121 -3.99 0.55 -0.55
CA CYS A 121 -4.74 0.72 0.68
C CYS A 121 -6.24 0.51 0.43
N GLU A 122 -6.84 -0.39 1.22
CA GLU A 122 -8.24 -0.77 1.08
C GLU A 122 -9.00 -0.62 2.40
N ASN A 123 -10.26 -0.20 2.34
CA ASN A 123 -11.12 -0.13 3.52
C ASN A 123 -10.50 0.71 4.66
N PHE A 124 -10.11 1.94 4.35
CA PHE A 124 -9.40 2.80 5.30
C PHE A 124 -10.24 3.98 5.78
N ASN A 125 -9.90 4.50 6.95
CA ASN A 125 -10.34 5.80 7.44
C ASN A 125 -9.13 6.61 7.90
N ASN A 126 -9.09 7.91 7.62
CA ASN A 126 -7.98 8.80 8.01
C ASN A 126 -6.61 8.30 7.52
N LEU A 127 -6.33 8.45 6.23
CA LEU A 127 -5.06 8.06 5.61
C LEU A 127 -4.20 9.28 5.27
N ILE A 128 -2.94 9.25 5.66
CA ILE A 128 -1.94 10.22 5.22
C ILE A 128 -0.79 9.47 4.53
N ILE A 129 -0.54 9.82 3.28
CA ILE A 129 0.68 9.44 2.55
C ILE A 129 1.48 10.74 2.33
N ASP A 130 2.67 10.81 2.90
CA ASP A 130 3.50 12.01 2.94
C ASP A 130 4.95 11.68 2.61
N GLY A 131 5.48 12.14 1.48
CA GLY A 131 6.87 11.85 1.12
C GLY A 131 7.09 10.42 0.62
N PHE A 132 6.13 9.84 -0.11
CA PHE A 132 6.35 8.58 -0.82
C PHE A 132 7.14 8.82 -2.11
N ASN A 133 8.23 8.09 -2.32
CA ASN A 133 8.97 8.06 -3.58
C ASN A 133 8.95 6.62 -4.13
N GLY A 134 8.31 6.41 -5.27
CA GLY A 134 8.22 5.07 -5.84
C GLY A 134 7.28 4.95 -7.02
N ARG A 135 7.06 3.71 -7.45
CA ARG A 135 6.22 3.34 -8.60
C ARG A 135 5.63 1.93 -8.43
N GLN A 136 4.77 1.56 -9.37
CA GLN A 136 4.37 0.17 -9.60
C GLN A 136 5.56 -0.68 -10.13
N PRO A 137 5.56 -2.01 -9.93
CA PRO A 137 6.66 -2.92 -10.30
C PRO A 137 6.97 -2.94 -11.81
N HIS A 138 5.94 -2.87 -12.63
CA HIS A 138 6.04 -2.99 -14.09
C HIS A 138 6.01 -1.62 -14.77
N LYS A 139 7.13 -1.22 -15.39
CA LYS A 139 7.26 0.08 -16.09
C LYS A 139 6.31 0.25 -17.27
N SER A 140 5.77 -0.85 -17.82
CA SER A 140 4.78 -0.86 -18.91
C SER A 140 3.47 -1.57 -18.52
N GLY A 141 3.23 -1.80 -17.22
CA GLY A 141 2.04 -2.48 -16.72
C GLY A 141 0.89 -1.52 -16.38
N ASN A 142 -0.25 -2.07 -15.99
CA ASN A 142 -1.45 -1.30 -15.62
C ASN A 142 -1.49 -0.90 -14.12
N GLY A 143 -0.42 -1.20 -13.39
CA GLY A 143 -0.28 -0.86 -11.99
C GLY A 143 -0.19 0.64 -11.73
N ALA A 144 -0.24 1.01 -10.45
CA ALA A 144 -0.14 2.39 -10.01
C ALA A 144 0.87 2.55 -8.87
N ALA A 145 1.46 3.73 -8.73
CA ALA A 145 2.32 4.04 -7.59
C ALA A 145 1.52 3.98 -6.27
N ILE A 146 0.28 4.48 -6.28
CA ILE A 146 -0.66 4.44 -5.15
C ILE A 146 -2.04 3.97 -5.67
N SER A 147 -2.60 2.95 -5.05
CA SER A 147 -3.94 2.40 -5.31
C SER A 147 -4.80 2.47 -4.06
N LEU A 148 -5.96 3.13 -4.13
CA LEU A 148 -6.85 3.35 -2.99
C LEU A 148 -8.27 2.83 -3.26
N SER A 149 -8.82 1.99 -2.38
CA SER A 149 -10.20 1.52 -2.51
C SER A 149 -11.00 1.67 -1.22
N ASN A 150 -12.28 2.03 -1.35
CA ASN A 150 -13.29 1.96 -0.28
C ASN A 150 -12.90 2.69 1.02
N GLY A 151 -12.40 3.92 0.93
CA GLY A 151 -11.89 4.65 2.09
C GLY A 151 -12.47 6.04 2.30
N SER A 152 -12.04 6.68 3.39
CA SER A 152 -12.38 8.09 3.61
C SER A 152 -11.31 8.89 4.34
N ASN A 153 -11.36 10.21 4.16
CA ASN A 153 -10.43 11.17 4.78
C ASN A 153 -8.97 10.90 4.41
N VAL A 154 -8.61 11.12 3.14
CA VAL A 154 -7.26 10.88 2.63
C VAL A 154 -6.54 12.16 2.21
N THR A 155 -5.28 12.28 2.61
CA THR A 155 -4.32 13.28 2.12
C THR A 155 -3.12 12.57 1.50
N ILE A 156 -2.71 13.00 0.32
CA ILE A 156 -1.47 12.60 -0.35
C ILE A 156 -0.66 13.86 -0.63
N ARG A 157 0.58 13.91 -0.16
CA ARG A 157 1.42 15.10 -0.35
C ARG A 157 2.90 14.82 -0.38
N ASN A 158 3.65 15.75 -0.97
CA ASN A 158 5.12 15.73 -1.01
C ASN A 158 5.69 14.44 -1.63
N CYS A 159 4.90 13.71 -2.42
CA CYS A 159 5.33 12.46 -3.02
C CYS A 159 6.03 12.70 -4.36
N ILE A 160 6.82 11.73 -4.80
CA ILE A 160 7.56 11.74 -6.05
C ILE A 160 7.20 10.49 -6.85
N ALA A 161 6.76 10.69 -8.10
CA ALA A 161 6.64 9.62 -9.07
C ALA A 161 8.03 9.22 -9.54
N ALA A 162 8.43 7.97 -9.30
CA ALA A 162 9.69 7.45 -9.81
C ALA A 162 9.64 7.25 -11.34
N GLU A 163 10.80 7.19 -11.99
CA GLU A 163 10.90 6.95 -13.43
C GLU A 163 10.17 5.66 -13.84
N GLY A 164 9.35 5.73 -14.90
CA GLY A 164 8.54 4.60 -15.37
C GLY A 164 7.22 4.44 -14.61
N THR A 165 6.80 5.43 -13.82
CA THR A 165 5.45 5.47 -13.25
C THR A 165 4.43 5.57 -14.38
N GLN A 166 3.48 4.62 -14.43
CA GLN A 166 2.37 4.68 -15.39
C GLN A 166 1.27 5.55 -14.82
N THR A 167 0.46 5.01 -13.90
CA THR A 167 -0.49 5.83 -13.14
C THR A 167 0.09 6.16 -11.76
N PHE A 168 0.12 7.42 -11.37
CA PHE A 168 0.57 7.76 -10.02
C PHE A 168 -0.49 7.39 -8.97
N LEU A 169 -1.73 7.84 -9.12
CA LEU A 169 -2.82 7.54 -8.20
C LEU A 169 -4.01 6.88 -8.90
N THR A 170 -4.38 5.66 -8.53
CA THR A 170 -5.71 5.10 -8.87
C THR A 170 -6.59 5.04 -7.63
N PHE A 171 -7.88 5.35 -7.77
CA PHE A 171 -8.79 5.30 -6.64
C PHE A 171 -10.25 4.99 -7.00
N SER A 172 -10.96 4.32 -6.09
CA SER A 172 -12.39 4.06 -6.22
C SER A 172 -13.09 4.05 -4.86
N GLY A 173 -14.35 4.50 -4.82
CA GLY A 173 -15.15 4.48 -3.59
C GLY A 173 -14.62 5.36 -2.46
N ILE A 174 -13.87 6.43 -2.76
CA ILE A 174 -13.27 7.31 -1.75
C ILE A 174 -14.21 8.48 -1.41
N LYS A 175 -14.51 8.63 -0.11
CA LYS A 175 -15.29 9.76 0.44
C LYS A 175 -14.37 10.78 1.12
N ASN A 176 -14.75 12.05 1.12
CA ASN A 176 -13.97 13.11 1.79
C ASN A 176 -12.49 13.13 1.37
N GLN A 177 -12.25 13.18 0.06
CA GLN A 177 -10.91 13.41 -0.49
C GLN A 177 -10.40 14.76 0.00
N ARG A 178 -9.24 14.79 0.66
CA ARG A 178 -8.71 16.02 1.28
C ARG A 178 -7.71 16.67 0.35
N LEU A 179 -6.42 16.49 0.58
CA LEU A 179 -5.36 17.17 -0.14
C LEU A 179 -4.65 16.21 -1.09
N PHE A 180 -4.35 16.68 -2.29
CA PHE A 180 -3.43 16.07 -3.22
C PHE A 180 -2.45 17.16 -3.66
N VAL A 181 -1.38 17.38 -2.88
CA VAL A 181 -0.60 18.63 -2.95
C VAL A 181 0.91 18.43 -2.91
N ASN A 182 1.65 19.33 -3.57
CA ASN A 182 3.11 19.36 -3.58
C ASN A 182 3.77 18.06 -4.05
N ASN A 183 3.11 17.30 -4.93
CA ASN A 183 3.69 16.09 -5.49
C ASN A 183 4.50 16.41 -6.76
N ASP A 184 5.66 15.79 -6.95
CA ASP A 184 6.36 15.77 -8.22
C ASP A 184 5.89 14.54 -9.01
N LEU A 185 5.10 14.80 -10.04
CA LEU A 185 4.44 13.79 -10.87
C LEU A 185 4.99 13.80 -12.30
N SER A 186 6.08 14.52 -12.55
CA SER A 186 6.64 14.71 -13.90
C SER A 186 7.02 13.41 -14.61
N ASN A 187 7.30 12.35 -13.85
CA ASN A 187 7.62 11.02 -14.38
C ASN A 187 6.41 10.07 -14.48
N ALA A 188 5.20 10.52 -14.14
CA ALA A 188 3.99 9.70 -14.27
C ALA A 188 3.35 9.88 -15.65
N ALA A 189 3.03 8.81 -16.37
CA ALA A 189 2.27 8.93 -17.62
C ALA A 189 0.83 9.45 -17.39
N THR A 190 0.24 9.10 -16.24
CA THR A 190 -1.09 9.54 -15.81
C THR A 190 -1.04 9.95 -14.34
N VAL A 191 -1.41 11.20 -14.04
CA VAL A 191 -1.44 11.72 -12.66
C VAL A 191 -2.43 10.96 -11.77
N MET A 192 -3.67 10.80 -12.23
CA MET A 192 -4.66 10.03 -11.47
C MET A 192 -5.77 9.42 -12.32
N GLN A 193 -6.32 8.31 -11.84
CA GLN A 193 -7.47 7.63 -12.42
C GLN A 193 -8.50 7.28 -11.33
N PRO A 194 -9.78 7.69 -11.48
CA PRO A 194 -10.32 8.52 -12.55
C PRO A 194 -9.77 9.95 -12.50
N ALA A 195 -9.77 10.63 -13.65
CA ALA A 195 -9.29 12.02 -13.75
C ALA A 195 -10.17 13.00 -12.95
N LYS A 196 -11.47 12.73 -12.84
CA LYS A 196 -12.38 13.52 -12.01
C LYS A 196 -12.22 13.11 -10.55
N SER A 197 -11.80 14.05 -9.71
CA SER A 197 -11.63 13.85 -8.27
C SER A 197 -12.21 15.00 -7.46
N GLU A 198 -12.39 14.78 -6.15
CA GLU A 198 -12.80 15.78 -5.15
C GLU A 198 -11.61 16.31 -4.35
N PHE A 199 -10.39 15.80 -4.60
CA PHE A 199 -9.17 16.30 -3.97
C PHE A 199 -9.00 17.80 -4.22
N LYS A 200 -8.45 18.51 -3.23
CA LYS A 200 -7.89 19.85 -3.48
C LYS A 200 -6.47 19.69 -4.00
N LEU A 201 -6.27 20.09 -5.25
CA LEU A 201 -4.99 20.02 -5.94
C LEU A 201 -4.27 21.37 -5.86
N PHE A 202 -3.02 21.38 -5.41
CA PHE A 202 -2.18 22.58 -5.33
C PHE A 202 -0.71 22.21 -5.34
N GLY A 203 0.12 22.98 -6.06
CA GLY A 203 1.58 22.83 -6.03
C GLY A 203 2.13 21.52 -6.62
N ASN A 204 1.32 20.73 -7.34
CA ASN A 204 1.82 19.53 -8.01
C ASN A 204 2.58 19.90 -9.29
N TYR A 205 3.76 19.33 -9.49
CA TYR A 205 4.46 19.40 -10.76
C TYR A 205 3.96 18.25 -11.65
N ILE A 206 3.29 18.58 -12.75
CA ILE A 206 2.61 17.62 -13.62
C ILE A 206 3.43 17.33 -14.88
N PRO A 207 3.22 16.17 -15.55
CA PRO A 207 3.81 15.85 -16.85
C PRO A 207 3.47 16.84 -17.97
#